data_AF-A0A1H0TKL8-F1
#
_entry.id   AF-A0A1H0TKL8-F1
#
_cell.length_a   1.000
_cell.length_b   1.000
_cell.length_c   1.000
_cell.angle_alpha   90.00
_cell.angle_beta   90.00
_cell.angle_gamma   90.00
#
_symmetry.space_group_name_H-M   'P 1'
#
loop_
_entity.id
_entity.type
_entity.pdbx_description
1 polymer ?
#
loop_
_entity_poly.entity_id
_entity_poly.type
_entity_poly.pdbx_seq_one_letter_code
_entity_poly.pdbx_strand_id
1 'polypeptide(L)'
;MSTLEDLNAGPGGMAGFVSALSRRLRPVSRRDVLVGATVAATALATKPKEYALTPVAAYATICGPGNTAASGWTVFCSTVNKGVNTCPPGSFAAGWWKAADSSWCGGGYRYIVDCNASCSKCTSGCSDGICDSKCWSCSCGTGSSATCDQRRVCCNAFRYGQCNTHVKCSGGVHCRVVSCVPPYKYANCTTASLSDNRTSEHSAPSLPRWEPITQKYHAMGEQASYLKASKGPVSYVGDGRGRYVLFQGGVIYYTASYGAVAMTEFVRGIYAQNGGPLGSRLGYATADKVASVGGGWVQTFEGGAICDSTSTATQTVWGYRWTVWNANGRERGILGYPTGPYTTGAQGGWYQLFQKGAIADAPSTTTQVVSGASYWKWNLLSRDRGPLGYPTGPQQAVSDGWIQLFQNGAITGGPVKTEAVPAPMYVPWVDSGRESGVLGYPTGPSHTEPRGLAQFFQRGELWALGSGTPRRVHGAVLSEWKSQGGATGRYGYPITDTVASGGGLTCTFEGGTIST
;
A
#
# COMPACT_ATOMS: atom_id res chain seq x y z
N MET A 1 -19.46 49.09 77.82
CA MET A 1 -18.36 48.59 76.96
C MET A 1 -18.44 47.09 76.96
N SER A 2 -19.03 46.54 75.90
CA SER A 2 -18.75 45.21 75.34
C SER A 2 -19.29 45.32 73.91
N THR A 3 -18.38 45.50 72.96
CA THR A 3 -18.68 45.70 71.53
C THR A 3 -19.11 44.37 70.91
N LEU A 4 -19.71 44.44 69.71
CA LEU A 4 -20.11 43.32 68.85
C LEU A 4 -18.97 42.33 68.50
N GLU A 5 -17.76 42.50 69.04
CA GLU A 5 -16.60 41.64 68.82
C GLU A 5 -16.62 40.36 69.68
N ASP A 6 -17.33 40.33 70.81
CA ASP A 6 -17.33 39.17 71.73
C ASP A 6 -18.20 37.98 71.25
N LEU A 7 -19.04 38.16 70.22
CA LEU A 7 -19.90 37.08 69.68
C LEU A 7 -19.22 36.22 68.59
N ASN A 8 -18.05 36.63 68.08
CA ASN A 8 -17.34 35.89 67.02
C ASN A 8 -16.16 35.03 67.50
N ALA A 9 -15.82 35.05 68.80
CA ALA A 9 -14.63 34.40 69.34
C ALA A 9 -14.91 33.14 70.20
N GLY A 10 -16.15 32.65 70.25
CA GLY A 10 -16.50 31.41 70.97
C GLY A 10 -16.31 30.14 70.12
N PRO A 11 -16.17 28.94 70.73
CA PRO A 11 -15.90 27.66 70.05
C PRO A 11 -16.97 27.19 69.05
N GLY A 12 -18.06 27.95 68.87
CA GLY A 12 -19.15 27.68 67.91
C GLY A 12 -19.40 28.81 66.90
N GLY A 13 -18.55 29.83 66.81
CA GLY A 13 -18.73 30.94 65.85
C GLY A 13 -18.39 30.57 64.40
N MET A 14 -18.89 31.37 63.44
CA MET A 14 -18.66 31.18 61.98
C MET A 14 -17.18 30.97 61.60
N ALA A 15 -16.24 31.58 62.33
CA ALA A 15 -14.81 31.39 62.13
C ALA A 15 -14.34 29.96 62.47
N GLY A 16 -14.90 29.34 63.52
CA GLY A 16 -14.63 27.94 63.90
C GLY A 16 -15.21 26.95 62.87
N PHE A 17 -16.40 27.24 62.35
CA PHE A 17 -17.02 26.45 61.28
C PHE A 17 -16.24 26.54 59.97
N VAL A 18 -15.82 27.74 59.55
CA VAL A 18 -15.00 27.95 58.35
C VAL A 18 -13.60 27.33 58.48
N SER A 19 -13.01 27.35 59.68
CA SER A 19 -11.70 26.73 59.96
C SER A 19 -11.77 25.19 60.09
N ALA A 20 -12.93 24.64 60.46
CA ALA A 20 -13.20 23.20 60.39
C ALA A 20 -13.49 22.73 58.95
N LEU A 21 -14.14 23.57 58.14
CA LEU A 21 -14.41 23.31 56.72
C LEU A 21 -13.14 23.42 55.87
N SER A 22 -12.27 24.40 56.14
CA SER A 22 -10.98 24.57 55.45
C SER A 22 -9.96 23.50 55.79
N ARG A 23 -10.01 22.89 56.99
CA ARG A 23 -9.22 21.70 57.33
C ARG A 23 -9.70 20.42 56.64
N ARG A 24 -10.93 20.38 56.13
CA ARG A 24 -11.48 19.26 55.34
C ARG A 24 -11.29 19.41 53.83
N LEU A 25 -10.93 20.59 53.34
CA LEU A 25 -10.74 20.86 51.91
C LEU A 25 -9.25 20.99 51.61
N ARG A 26 -8.75 20.15 50.68
CA ARG A 26 -7.36 20.24 50.21
C ARG A 26 -7.11 21.62 49.57
N PRO A 27 -5.94 22.24 49.76
CA PRO A 27 -5.60 23.49 49.09
C PRO A 27 -5.59 23.27 47.57
N VAL A 28 -6.38 24.08 46.85
CA VAL A 28 -6.55 24.01 45.39
C VAL A 28 -5.54 24.96 44.74
N SER A 29 -4.68 24.46 43.86
CA SER A 29 -3.71 25.29 43.15
C SER A 29 -4.35 26.02 41.96
N ARG A 30 -3.69 27.07 41.45
CA ARG A 30 -4.10 27.75 40.19
C ARG A 30 -4.18 26.77 39.02
N ARG A 31 -3.32 25.74 39.01
CA ARG A 31 -3.32 24.68 38.00
C ARG A 31 -4.57 23.81 38.12
N ASP A 32 -5.02 23.49 39.32
CA ASP A 32 -6.22 22.68 39.55
C ASP A 32 -7.49 23.43 39.09
N VAL A 33 -7.55 24.74 39.29
CA VAL A 33 -8.65 25.58 38.79
C VAL A 33 -8.69 25.61 37.26
N LEU A 34 -7.54 25.81 36.59
CA LEU A 34 -7.45 25.82 35.13
C LEU A 34 -7.80 24.45 34.51
N VAL A 35 -7.29 23.36 35.10
CA VAL A 35 -7.63 22.00 34.68
C VAL A 35 -9.11 21.73 34.90
N GLY A 36 -9.68 22.11 36.06
CA GLY A 36 -11.10 21.97 36.35
C GLY A 36 -11.99 22.71 35.36
N ALA A 37 -11.67 23.97 35.04
CA ALA A 37 -12.40 24.77 34.05
C ALA A 37 -12.32 24.16 32.64
N THR A 38 -11.14 23.65 32.25
CA THR A 38 -10.95 23.00 30.94
C THR A 38 -11.77 21.71 30.83
N VAL A 39 -11.80 20.90 31.90
CA VAL A 39 -12.60 19.68 31.96
C VAL A 39 -14.09 20.01 31.95
N ALA A 40 -14.55 21.05 32.65
CA ALA A 40 -15.94 21.51 32.59
C ALA A 40 -16.34 21.99 31.19
N ALA A 41 -15.50 22.80 30.53
CA ALA A 41 -15.74 23.27 29.17
C ALA A 41 -15.80 22.10 28.17
N THR A 42 -14.91 21.12 28.31
CA THR A 42 -14.91 19.91 27.47
C THR A 42 -16.16 19.07 27.69
N ALA A 43 -16.64 18.93 28.94
CA ALA A 43 -17.87 18.21 29.25
C ALA A 43 -19.08 18.88 28.59
N LEU A 44 -19.15 20.21 28.65
CA LEU A 44 -20.20 20.99 28.00
C LEU A 44 -20.12 20.89 26.47
N ALA A 45 -18.92 20.88 25.88
CA ALA A 45 -18.76 20.78 24.43
C ALA A 45 -19.06 19.38 23.88
N THR A 46 -18.67 18.33 24.60
CA THR A 46 -18.78 16.94 24.12
C THR A 46 -20.10 16.28 24.47
N LYS A 47 -20.70 16.65 25.61
CA LYS A 47 -21.96 16.09 26.10
C LYS A 47 -22.82 17.15 26.82
N PRO A 48 -23.26 18.20 26.11
CA PRO A 48 -23.93 19.35 26.70
C PRO A 48 -25.19 18.97 27.49
N LYS A 49 -26.04 18.11 26.93
CA LYS A 49 -27.30 17.70 27.56
C LYS A 49 -27.08 16.87 28.82
N GLU A 50 -26.12 15.95 28.81
CA GLU A 50 -25.83 15.09 29.97
C GLU A 50 -25.24 15.93 31.11
N TYR A 51 -24.26 16.78 30.82
CA TYR A 51 -23.62 17.63 31.83
C TYR A 51 -24.55 18.71 32.40
N ALA A 52 -25.44 19.27 31.58
CA ALA A 52 -26.36 20.33 32.02
C ALA A 52 -27.59 19.81 32.77
N LEU A 53 -28.06 18.59 32.46
CA LEU A 53 -29.34 18.07 32.96
C LEU A 53 -29.19 17.00 34.05
N THR A 54 -27.98 16.53 34.34
CA THR A 54 -27.75 15.52 35.38
C THR A 54 -26.67 15.98 36.37
N PRO A 55 -26.82 15.71 37.69
CA PRO A 55 -25.84 16.07 38.69
C PRO A 55 -24.66 15.09 38.64
N VAL A 56 -23.79 15.25 37.64
CA VAL A 56 -22.58 14.44 37.44
C VAL A 56 -21.34 15.34 37.33
N ALA A 57 -20.21 14.89 37.85
CA ALA A 57 -18.96 15.63 37.72
C ALA A 57 -18.57 15.78 36.24
N ALA A 58 -17.97 16.91 35.86
CA ALA A 58 -17.49 17.16 34.49
C ALA A 58 -16.59 16.02 33.99
N TYR A 59 -15.71 15.53 34.86
CA TYR A 59 -14.85 14.40 34.59
C TYR A 59 -15.63 13.09 34.34
N ALA A 60 -16.67 12.81 35.14
CA ALA A 60 -17.54 11.64 34.95
C ALA A 60 -18.40 11.76 33.67
N THR A 61 -18.71 12.97 33.23
CA THR A 61 -19.46 13.23 31.98
C THR A 61 -18.62 12.90 30.75
N ILE A 62 -17.34 13.30 30.78
CA ILE A 62 -16.39 13.04 29.68
C ILE A 62 -15.97 11.57 29.66
N CYS A 63 -15.63 11.03 30.82
CA CYS A 63 -14.95 9.75 30.92
C CYS A 63 -15.85 8.59 31.39
N GLY A 64 -17.14 8.83 31.66
CA GLY A 64 -18.11 7.81 32.09
C GLY A 64 -17.94 7.30 33.54
N PRO A 65 -18.92 6.57 34.09
CA PRO A 65 -18.80 5.93 35.39
C PRO A 65 -17.79 4.76 35.38
N GLY A 66 -17.14 4.48 36.51
CA GLY A 66 -16.26 3.32 36.64
C GLY A 66 -14.89 3.45 35.95
N ASN A 67 -14.46 4.67 35.66
CA ASN A 67 -13.17 4.99 35.04
C ASN A 67 -12.02 5.21 36.05
N THR A 68 -12.31 5.22 37.35
CA THR A 68 -11.32 5.44 38.41
C THR A 68 -10.77 4.12 38.94
N ALA A 69 -9.65 4.19 39.67
CA ALA A 69 -9.09 3.05 40.38
C ALA A 69 -10.01 2.51 41.51
N ALA A 70 -10.96 3.33 41.98
CA ALA A 70 -11.96 2.93 42.96
C ALA A 70 -13.03 2.00 42.37
N SER A 71 -13.16 1.95 41.04
CA SER A 71 -14.13 1.07 40.35
C SER A 71 -13.88 -0.43 40.52
N GLY A 72 -12.71 -0.81 41.05
CA GLY A 72 -12.34 -2.21 41.29
C GLY A 72 -11.94 -2.99 40.03
N TRP A 73 -12.10 -2.41 38.84
CA TRP A 73 -11.77 -3.07 37.58
C TRP A 73 -10.28 -2.99 37.27
N THR A 74 -9.80 -3.98 36.52
CA THR A 74 -8.45 -3.98 35.95
C THR A 74 -8.43 -3.19 34.65
N VAL A 75 -7.34 -2.45 34.41
CA VAL A 75 -7.10 -1.66 33.21
C VAL A 75 -7.03 -2.52 31.94
N PHE A 76 -7.36 -1.95 30.78
CA PHE A 76 -7.12 -2.61 29.50
C PHE A 76 -5.67 -2.49 29.05
N CYS A 77 -5.14 -3.53 28.39
CA CYS A 77 -3.75 -3.56 27.96
C CYS A 77 -3.42 -2.44 26.98
N SER A 78 -4.34 -2.06 26.09
CA SER A 78 -4.15 -0.93 25.18
C SER A 78 -3.83 0.39 25.92
N THR A 79 -4.30 0.58 27.15
CA THR A 79 -4.05 1.80 27.95
C THR A 79 -2.61 1.85 28.50
N VAL A 80 -2.05 0.70 28.91
CA VAL A 80 -0.71 0.63 29.53
C VAL A 80 0.37 0.09 28.60
N ASN A 81 -0.02 -0.44 27.44
CA ASN A 81 0.85 -1.05 26.43
C ASN A 81 0.92 -0.21 25.15
N LYS A 82 1.04 1.13 25.28
CA LYS A 82 1.22 2.06 24.15
C LYS A 82 0.17 1.90 23.04
N GLY A 83 -1.09 1.69 23.41
CA GLY A 83 -2.20 1.47 22.48
C GLY A 83 -2.39 0.02 22.04
N VAL A 84 -1.45 -0.88 22.32
CA VAL A 84 -1.49 -2.25 21.78
C VAL A 84 -2.42 -3.15 22.60
N ASN A 85 -3.47 -3.68 21.97
CA ASN A 85 -4.43 -4.59 22.60
C ASN A 85 -3.93 -6.05 22.63
N THR A 86 -2.81 -6.26 23.33
CA THR A 86 -2.22 -7.57 23.59
C THR A 86 -1.51 -7.57 24.94
N CYS A 87 -1.19 -8.74 25.48
CA CYS A 87 -0.43 -8.85 26.72
C CYS A 87 0.94 -8.16 26.58
N PRO A 88 1.29 -7.20 27.44
CA PRO A 88 2.56 -6.50 27.38
C PRO A 88 3.75 -7.43 27.67
N PRO A 89 4.98 -7.06 27.26
CA PRO A 89 6.19 -7.81 27.60
C PRO A 89 6.29 -8.09 29.11
N GLY A 90 6.69 -9.31 29.47
CA GLY A 90 6.73 -9.74 30.87
C GLY A 90 5.35 -10.08 31.46
N SER A 91 4.35 -10.31 30.62
CA SER A 91 3.05 -10.87 30.98
C SER A 91 2.59 -11.89 29.96
N PHE A 92 1.58 -12.70 30.30
CA PHE A 92 1.01 -13.71 29.42
C PHE A 92 -0.49 -13.90 29.69
N ALA A 93 -1.23 -14.37 28.68
CA ALA A 93 -2.63 -14.71 28.84
C ALA A 93 -2.76 -15.90 29.80
N ALA A 94 -3.46 -15.72 30.92
CA ALA A 94 -3.54 -16.73 31.97
C ALA A 94 -4.96 -17.28 32.21
N GLY A 95 -5.99 -16.53 31.80
CA GLY A 95 -7.39 -16.91 31.92
C GLY A 95 -8.29 -16.00 31.08
N TRP A 96 -9.53 -16.43 30.85
CA TRP A 96 -10.47 -15.67 30.03
C TRP A 96 -11.94 -16.00 30.34
N TRP A 97 -12.83 -15.06 30.06
CA TRP A 97 -14.27 -15.29 30.08
C TRP A 97 -14.95 -14.59 28.89
N LYS A 98 -16.17 -15.02 28.58
CA LYS A 98 -17.03 -14.38 27.59
C LYS A 98 -18.10 -13.51 28.26
N ALA A 99 -18.54 -12.49 27.56
CA ALA A 99 -19.67 -11.63 27.92
C ALA A 99 -20.59 -11.53 26.71
N ALA A 100 -21.87 -11.86 26.89
CA ALA A 100 -22.88 -11.82 25.83
C ALA A 100 -23.29 -10.38 25.47
N ASP A 101 -23.95 -10.24 24.32
CA ASP A 101 -24.69 -9.04 23.91
C ASP A 101 -23.84 -7.76 23.88
N SER A 102 -22.55 -7.89 23.56
CA SER A 102 -21.64 -6.75 23.58
C SER A 102 -21.81 -5.88 22.34
N SER A 103 -22.10 -4.59 22.55
CA SER A 103 -22.17 -3.60 21.46
C SER A 103 -20.83 -3.46 20.71
N TRP A 104 -19.72 -3.84 21.35
CA TRP A 104 -18.36 -3.81 20.81
C TRP A 104 -18.02 -4.98 19.90
N CYS A 105 -18.90 -5.99 19.86
CA CYS A 105 -18.78 -7.19 19.05
C CYS A 105 -20.05 -7.42 18.21
N GLY A 106 -20.75 -6.35 17.83
CA GLY A 106 -21.94 -6.41 17.00
C GLY A 106 -23.13 -7.12 17.65
N GLY A 107 -23.23 -7.09 18.98
CA GLY A 107 -24.23 -7.85 19.75
C GLY A 107 -23.83 -9.31 20.00
N GLY A 108 -22.64 -9.73 19.57
CA GLY A 108 -22.11 -11.06 19.84
C GLY A 108 -21.38 -11.18 21.18
N TYR A 109 -20.65 -12.28 21.33
CA TYR A 109 -19.77 -12.48 22.49
C TYR A 109 -18.51 -11.65 22.40
N ARG A 110 -18.18 -11.01 23.52
CA ARG A 110 -16.89 -10.40 23.77
C ARG A 110 -16.08 -11.27 24.72
N TYR A 111 -14.81 -11.46 24.40
CA TYR A 111 -13.87 -12.24 25.20
C TYR A 111 -12.91 -11.28 25.90
N ILE A 112 -12.79 -11.45 27.22
CA ILE A 112 -11.85 -10.69 28.04
C ILE A 112 -10.81 -11.65 28.56
N VAL A 113 -9.56 -11.31 28.31
CA VAL A 113 -8.40 -12.15 28.65
C VAL A 113 -7.57 -11.43 29.68
N ASP A 114 -7.36 -12.07 30.82
CA ASP A 114 -6.45 -11.58 31.85
C ASP A 114 -5.01 -11.88 31.43
N CYS A 115 -4.20 -10.82 31.31
CA CYS A 115 -2.77 -10.91 31.11
C CYS A 115 -2.09 -10.81 32.48
N ASN A 116 -1.62 -11.93 33.03
CA ASN A 116 -0.93 -11.95 34.31
C ASN A 116 0.56 -11.66 34.10
N ALA A 117 1.16 -10.92 35.03
CA ALA A 117 2.59 -10.67 35.01
C ALA A 117 3.38 -11.98 35.16
N SER A 118 4.55 -12.06 34.54
CA SER A 118 5.47 -13.18 34.75
C SER A 118 6.25 -12.99 36.06
N CYS A 119 6.48 -14.09 36.78
CA CYS A 119 7.32 -14.12 37.97
C CYS A 119 8.80 -14.07 37.56
N SER A 120 9.32 -12.87 37.29
CA SER A 120 10.66 -12.68 36.70
C SER A 120 11.77 -12.42 37.71
N LYS A 121 11.45 -12.05 38.95
CA LYS A 121 12.45 -11.65 39.96
C LYS A 121 12.73 -12.74 41.01
N CYS A 122 11.98 -13.84 40.99
CA CYS A 122 12.14 -14.95 41.92
C CYS A 122 12.12 -16.28 41.16
N THR A 123 12.97 -17.22 41.58
CA THR A 123 13.07 -18.56 41.00
C THR A 123 12.34 -19.63 41.84
N SER A 124 11.88 -19.28 43.04
CA SER A 124 11.10 -20.12 43.95
C SER A 124 10.04 -19.27 44.68
N GLY A 125 9.01 -19.92 45.24
CA GLY A 125 7.91 -19.27 45.95
C GLY A 125 6.67 -19.08 45.09
N CYS A 126 5.92 -20.17 44.90
CA CYS A 126 4.60 -20.15 44.27
C CYS A 126 3.59 -20.81 45.20
N SER A 127 2.63 -20.03 45.70
CA SER A 127 1.52 -20.52 46.50
C SER A 127 0.23 -20.32 45.70
N ASP A 128 -0.58 -21.36 45.57
CA ASP A 128 -1.84 -21.32 44.81
C ASP A 128 -1.71 -20.81 43.37
N GLY A 129 -0.56 -21.06 42.73
CA GLY A 129 -0.29 -20.64 41.35
C GLY A 129 0.08 -19.15 41.19
N ILE A 130 0.27 -18.43 42.30
CA ILE A 130 0.65 -17.02 42.35
C ILE A 130 2.01 -16.86 43.08
N CYS A 131 2.94 -16.10 42.50
CA CYS A 131 4.21 -15.79 43.19
C CYS A 131 4.07 -14.61 44.16
N ASP A 132 5.07 -14.38 45.00
CA ASP A 132 5.08 -13.19 45.86
C ASP A 132 5.03 -11.91 45.02
N SER A 133 4.29 -10.89 45.47
CA SER A 133 4.14 -9.60 44.79
C SER A 133 5.47 -8.90 44.46
N LYS A 134 6.53 -9.15 45.24
CA LYS A 134 7.88 -8.65 44.95
C LYS A 134 8.54 -9.32 43.74
N CYS A 135 8.01 -10.47 43.32
CA CYS A 135 8.58 -11.32 42.29
C CYS A 135 8.19 -10.94 40.86
N TRP A 136 7.25 -10.01 40.67
CA TRP A 136 6.83 -9.56 39.35
C TRP A 136 7.13 -8.06 39.12
N SER A 137 6.95 -7.60 37.88
CA SER A 137 7.47 -6.31 37.39
C SER A 137 6.65 -5.08 37.77
N CYS A 138 5.40 -5.26 38.20
CA CYS A 138 4.45 -4.19 38.48
C CYS A 138 3.92 -4.24 39.93
N SER A 139 3.47 -3.11 40.48
CA SER A 139 2.81 -3.04 41.78
C SER A 139 1.35 -2.62 41.62
N CYS A 140 0.54 -2.79 42.66
CA CYS A 140 -0.84 -2.29 42.66
C CYS A 140 -0.83 -0.76 42.49
N GLY A 141 -1.33 -0.31 41.35
CA GLY A 141 -1.39 1.11 40.98
C GLY A 141 -2.59 1.42 40.10
N THR A 142 -2.63 2.65 39.59
CA THR A 142 -3.67 3.13 38.68
C THR A 142 -3.16 3.14 37.24
N GLY A 143 -4.07 2.98 36.27
CA GLY A 143 -3.80 3.14 34.84
C GLY A 143 -3.38 4.56 34.45
N SER A 144 -3.33 4.82 33.15
CA SER A 144 -2.84 6.10 32.62
C SER A 144 -3.82 7.26 32.88
N SER A 145 -3.38 8.28 33.62
CA SER A 145 -4.13 9.53 33.83
C SER A 145 -4.26 10.38 32.56
N ALA A 146 -3.47 10.09 31.52
CA ALA A 146 -3.59 10.72 30.20
C ALA A 146 -4.81 10.23 29.41
N THR A 147 -5.55 9.24 29.95
CA THR A 147 -6.76 8.69 29.32
C THR A 147 -7.93 8.70 30.31
N CYS A 148 -9.13 8.44 29.81
CA CYS A 148 -10.30 8.16 30.63
C CYS A 148 -10.29 6.75 31.26
N ASP A 149 -9.18 6.01 31.27
CA ASP A 149 -9.11 4.66 31.86
C ASP A 149 -8.05 4.62 32.98
N GLN A 150 -8.46 5.01 34.19
CA GLN A 150 -7.62 5.02 35.41
C GLN A 150 -7.83 3.78 36.29
N ARG A 151 -8.31 2.68 35.71
CA ARG A 151 -8.55 1.40 36.40
C ARG A 151 -7.28 0.80 37.00
N ARG A 152 -7.43 -0.23 37.83
CA ARG A 152 -6.33 -0.85 38.60
C ARG A 152 -5.35 -1.62 37.70
N VAL A 153 -4.06 -1.55 38.05
CA VAL A 153 -2.96 -2.30 37.43
C VAL A 153 -2.35 -3.19 38.50
N CYS A 154 -2.20 -4.50 38.25
CA CYS A 154 -1.53 -5.45 39.15
C CYS A 154 -2.04 -5.49 40.60
N CYS A 155 -3.29 -5.10 40.84
CA CYS A 155 -3.91 -5.13 42.16
C CYS A 155 -4.63 -6.45 42.47
N ASN A 156 -5.02 -7.20 41.43
CA ASN A 156 -5.74 -8.45 41.57
C ASN A 156 -4.76 -9.59 41.27
N ALA A 157 -4.57 -10.51 42.22
CA ALA A 157 -3.64 -11.63 42.08
C ALA A 157 -4.41 -12.95 42.14
N PHE A 158 -4.92 -13.37 40.98
CA PHE A 158 -5.63 -14.63 40.81
C PHE A 158 -5.40 -15.15 39.39
N ARG A 159 -5.73 -16.42 39.15
CA ARG A 159 -5.64 -17.06 37.85
C ARG A 159 -6.74 -18.10 37.65
N TYR A 160 -7.46 -18.01 36.55
CA TYR A 160 -8.50 -19.00 36.18
C TYR A 160 -7.94 -20.31 35.61
N GLY A 161 -6.72 -20.30 35.05
CA GLY A 161 -6.05 -21.52 34.60
C GLY A 161 -6.53 -22.06 33.25
N GLN A 162 -7.14 -21.23 32.41
CA GLN A 162 -7.58 -21.65 31.06
C GLN A 162 -6.54 -21.38 29.98
N CYS A 163 -5.53 -20.56 30.25
CA CYS A 163 -4.48 -20.23 29.29
C CYS A 163 -3.08 -20.50 29.86
N ASN A 164 -2.17 -20.91 28.96
CA ASN A 164 -0.78 -21.23 29.25
C ASN A 164 -0.62 -22.12 30.49
N THR A 165 -1.41 -23.19 30.57
CA THR A 165 -1.52 -24.06 31.75
C THR A 165 -0.20 -24.72 32.17
N HIS A 166 0.76 -24.83 31.25
CA HIS A 166 2.11 -25.29 31.51
C HIS A 166 2.92 -24.34 32.42
N VAL A 167 2.59 -23.04 32.45
CA VAL A 167 3.21 -22.09 33.37
C VAL A 167 2.63 -22.36 34.75
N LYS A 168 3.46 -22.76 35.73
CA LYS A 168 2.98 -23.11 37.08
C LYS A 168 2.68 -21.90 37.96
N CYS A 169 3.41 -20.80 37.76
CA CYS A 169 3.30 -19.60 38.59
C CYS A 169 3.06 -18.34 37.77
N SER A 170 2.15 -17.51 38.25
CA SER A 170 1.82 -16.22 37.64
C SER A 170 1.87 -15.09 38.66
N GLY A 171 2.02 -13.87 38.19
CA GLY A 171 1.89 -12.70 39.02
C GLY A 171 0.47 -12.11 38.99
N GLY A 172 0.33 -10.91 39.54
CA GLY A 172 -0.91 -10.14 39.47
C GLY A 172 -1.38 -9.87 38.04
N VAL A 173 -2.68 -9.68 37.86
CA VAL A 173 -3.30 -9.31 36.58
C VAL A 173 -2.76 -7.94 36.16
N HIS A 174 -1.91 -7.94 35.15
CA HIS A 174 -1.22 -6.76 34.63
C HIS A 174 -2.21 -5.84 33.93
N CYS A 175 -3.00 -6.41 33.03
CA CYS A 175 -4.03 -5.72 32.27
C CYS A 175 -4.94 -6.75 31.60
N ARG A 176 -5.99 -6.27 30.92
CA ARG A 176 -6.94 -7.09 30.19
C ARG A 176 -6.89 -6.83 28.69
N VAL A 177 -6.90 -7.90 27.89
CA VAL A 177 -7.11 -7.82 26.44
C VAL A 177 -8.58 -8.07 26.14
N VAL A 178 -9.09 -7.42 25.12
CA VAL A 178 -10.44 -7.71 24.59
C VAL A 178 -10.37 -8.21 23.16
N SER A 179 -11.26 -9.13 22.82
CA SER A 179 -11.42 -9.63 21.46
C SER A 179 -12.87 -10.02 21.22
N CYS A 180 -13.35 -9.95 19.99
CA CYS A 180 -14.61 -10.59 19.61
C CYS A 180 -14.39 -12.00 19.05
N VAL A 181 -13.13 -12.45 19.02
CA VAL A 181 -12.74 -13.81 18.65
C VAL A 181 -12.30 -14.57 19.90
N PRO A 182 -12.68 -15.85 20.06
CA PRO A 182 -12.28 -16.63 21.21
C PRO A 182 -10.75 -16.75 21.35
N PRO A 183 -10.19 -16.62 22.57
CA PRO A 183 -8.75 -16.59 22.77
C PRO A 183 -8.04 -17.89 22.43
N TYR A 184 -8.70 -19.04 22.50
CA TYR A 184 -8.15 -20.32 22.06
C TYR A 184 -7.86 -20.40 20.55
N LYS A 185 -8.29 -19.41 19.76
CA LYS A 185 -7.95 -19.31 18.32
C LYS A 185 -6.63 -18.58 18.06
N TYR A 186 -6.13 -17.78 19.01
CA TYR A 186 -4.92 -16.97 18.80
C TYR A 186 -3.90 -17.03 19.94
N ALA A 187 -4.26 -17.63 21.08
CA ALA A 187 -3.40 -17.84 22.23
C ALA A 187 -3.50 -19.30 22.69
N ASN A 188 -2.51 -19.76 23.46
CA ASN A 188 -2.50 -21.10 24.05
C ASN A 188 -3.53 -21.17 25.20
N CYS A 189 -4.79 -21.38 24.86
CA CYS A 189 -5.90 -21.45 25.79
C CYS A 189 -6.78 -22.67 25.51
N THR A 190 -7.40 -23.21 26.56
CA THR A 190 -8.41 -24.25 26.45
C THR A 190 -9.75 -23.66 25.98
N THR A 191 -10.65 -24.53 25.54
CA THR A 191 -12.03 -24.19 25.19
C THR A 191 -12.96 -24.10 26.40
N ALA A 192 -12.45 -24.32 27.61
CA ALA A 192 -13.22 -24.18 28.84
C ALA A 192 -13.69 -22.73 28.98
N SER A 193 -15.00 -22.50 28.97
CA SER A 193 -15.60 -21.16 28.92
C SER A 193 -16.13 -20.74 30.28
N LEU A 194 -15.64 -19.61 30.77
CA LEU A 194 -16.26 -18.86 31.87
C LEU A 194 -17.08 -17.71 31.30
N SER A 195 -18.06 -17.20 32.07
CA SER A 195 -18.94 -16.11 31.62
C SER A 195 -19.13 -15.05 32.70
N ASP A 196 -19.07 -13.77 32.32
CA ASP A 196 -19.46 -12.63 33.17
C ASP A 196 -20.04 -11.50 32.30
N ASN A 197 -21.36 -11.49 32.16
CA ASN A 197 -22.07 -10.54 31.30
C ASN A 197 -22.01 -9.10 31.83
N ARG A 198 -21.61 -8.86 33.08
CA ARG A 198 -21.44 -7.49 33.61
C ARG A 198 -20.32 -6.73 32.89
N THR A 199 -19.45 -7.46 32.19
CA THR A 199 -18.28 -6.92 31.49
C THR A 199 -18.50 -6.69 30.00
N SER A 200 -19.72 -6.92 29.48
CA SER A 200 -20.04 -6.78 28.04
C SER A 200 -19.71 -5.40 27.49
N GLU A 201 -19.98 -4.36 28.28
CA GLU A 201 -19.80 -2.95 27.90
C GLU A 201 -18.54 -2.29 28.47
N HIS A 202 -17.69 -3.04 29.18
CA HIS A 202 -16.44 -2.48 29.72
C HIS A 202 -15.48 -2.08 28.59
N SER A 203 -15.04 -0.83 28.55
CA SER A 203 -14.16 -0.37 27.48
C SER A 203 -13.14 0.66 27.95
N ALA A 204 -12.21 0.99 27.06
CA ALA A 204 -11.24 2.06 27.19
C ALA A 204 -11.24 2.89 25.90
N PRO A 205 -10.92 4.21 25.96
CA PRO A 205 -10.84 5.06 24.78
C PRO A 205 -9.85 4.58 23.71
N SER A 206 -8.87 3.79 24.11
CA SER A 206 -7.84 3.22 23.23
C SER A 206 -8.31 1.99 22.44
N LEU A 207 -9.50 1.46 22.74
CA LEU A 207 -10.07 0.32 22.05
C LEU A 207 -10.97 0.78 20.90
N PRO A 208 -10.87 0.16 19.71
CA PRO A 208 -11.71 0.54 18.58
C PRO A 208 -13.17 0.14 18.82
N ARG A 209 -14.10 1.01 18.40
CA ARG A 209 -15.55 0.75 18.43
C ARG A 209 -15.96 -0.23 17.33
N TRP A 210 -17.18 -0.75 17.40
CA TRP A 210 -17.76 -1.62 16.37
C TRP A 210 -18.14 -0.84 15.09
N GLU A 211 -17.12 -0.35 14.40
CA GLU A 211 -17.20 0.41 13.15
C GLU A 211 -16.70 -0.45 11.97
N PRO A 212 -16.86 -0.01 10.70
CA PRO A 212 -16.48 -0.81 9.54
C PRO A 212 -15.06 -1.40 9.59
N ILE A 213 -14.09 -0.66 10.15
CA ILE A 213 -12.72 -1.16 10.35
C ILE A 213 -12.68 -2.37 11.28
N THR A 214 -13.36 -2.29 12.43
CA THR A 214 -13.38 -3.36 13.42
C THR A 214 -14.21 -4.55 12.94
N GLN A 215 -15.28 -4.31 12.19
CA GLN A 215 -16.06 -5.36 11.52
C GLN A 215 -15.19 -6.13 10.52
N LYS A 216 -14.40 -5.41 9.71
CA LYS A 216 -13.43 -6.02 8.80
C LYS A 216 -12.37 -6.84 9.56
N TYR A 217 -11.79 -6.25 10.60
CA TYR A 217 -10.80 -6.93 11.45
C TYR A 217 -11.38 -8.20 12.11
N HIS A 218 -12.63 -8.15 12.55
CA HIS A 218 -13.36 -9.30 13.07
C HIS A 218 -13.54 -10.41 12.02
N ALA A 219 -14.01 -10.05 10.82
CA ALA A 219 -14.17 -10.99 9.72
C ALA A 219 -12.84 -11.66 9.30
N MET A 220 -11.70 -10.99 9.54
CA MET A 220 -10.36 -11.53 9.30
C MET A 220 -9.84 -12.44 10.44
N GLY A 221 -10.57 -12.57 11.55
CA GLY A 221 -10.16 -13.36 12.72
C GLY A 221 -9.35 -12.60 13.77
N GLU A 222 -9.38 -11.27 13.75
CA GLU A 222 -8.72 -10.38 14.71
C GLU A 222 -7.24 -10.71 14.99
N GLN A 223 -6.88 -11.01 16.25
CA GLN A 223 -5.51 -11.29 16.67
C GLN A 223 -4.96 -12.56 16.01
N ALA A 224 -5.83 -13.46 15.54
CA ALA A 224 -5.44 -14.65 14.78
C ALA A 224 -5.02 -14.29 13.34
N SER A 225 -5.50 -13.17 12.80
CA SER A 225 -5.17 -12.71 11.45
C SER A 225 -3.70 -12.33 11.31
N TYR A 226 -3.28 -12.04 10.08
CA TYR A 226 -1.94 -11.51 9.82
C TYR A 226 -1.74 -10.10 10.41
N LEU A 227 -2.82 -9.36 10.70
CA LEU A 227 -2.73 -8.01 11.27
C LEU A 227 -2.30 -8.03 12.74
N LYS A 228 -2.53 -9.13 13.47
CA LYS A 228 -2.28 -9.22 14.93
C LYS A 228 -3.01 -8.10 15.67
N ALA A 229 -2.56 -7.73 16.88
CA ALA A 229 -3.29 -6.79 17.72
C ALA A 229 -3.35 -5.36 17.15
N SER A 230 -4.45 -4.66 17.42
CA SER A 230 -4.59 -3.23 17.13
C SER A 230 -3.63 -2.40 17.99
N LYS A 231 -3.17 -1.28 17.43
CA LYS A 231 -2.26 -0.29 18.02
C LYS A 231 -2.99 1.05 18.21
N GLY A 232 -4.04 1.04 19.02
CA GLY A 232 -4.83 2.22 19.36
C GLY A 232 -6.21 2.28 18.69
N PRO A 233 -6.91 3.42 18.87
CA PRO A 233 -8.26 3.60 18.36
C PRO A 233 -8.27 3.97 16.88
N VAL A 234 -9.47 4.15 16.34
CA VAL A 234 -9.66 4.72 14.99
C VAL A 234 -9.07 6.13 14.95
N SER A 235 -8.20 6.37 13.98
CA SER A 235 -7.59 7.66 13.68
C SER A 235 -8.12 8.22 12.37
N TYR A 236 -8.17 9.54 12.26
CA TYR A 236 -8.52 10.24 11.03
C TYR A 236 -7.26 10.51 10.22
N VAL A 237 -7.36 10.38 8.89
CA VAL A 237 -6.25 10.70 8.00
C VAL A 237 -6.02 12.21 7.93
N GLY A 238 -7.09 13.02 8.00
CA GLY A 238 -7.01 14.48 8.01
C GLY A 238 -7.51 15.16 6.73
N ASP A 239 -7.90 14.40 5.71
CA ASP A 239 -8.51 14.88 4.45
C ASP A 239 -10.05 14.92 4.49
N GLY A 240 -10.66 14.56 5.61
CA GLY A 240 -12.11 14.41 5.74
C GLY A 240 -12.70 13.18 5.04
N ARG A 241 -11.89 12.32 4.41
CA ARG A 241 -12.34 11.12 3.67
C ARG A 241 -11.97 9.82 4.36
N GLY A 242 -10.74 9.74 4.86
CA GLY A 242 -10.18 8.49 5.36
C GLY A 242 -10.12 8.38 6.88
N ARG A 243 -10.33 7.16 7.35
CA ARG A 243 -10.05 6.72 8.72
C ARG A 243 -9.16 5.48 8.69
N TYR A 244 -8.42 5.21 9.75
CA TYR A 244 -7.58 4.02 9.82
C TYR A 244 -7.38 3.53 11.25
N VAL A 245 -7.02 2.26 11.38
CA VAL A 245 -6.47 1.67 12.60
C VAL A 245 -5.16 0.99 12.24
N LEU A 246 -4.10 1.28 12.99
CA LEU A 246 -2.82 0.58 12.88
C LEU A 246 -2.90 -0.73 13.67
N PHE A 247 -2.28 -1.76 13.13
CA PHE A 247 -2.11 -3.07 13.76
C PHE A 247 -0.63 -3.42 13.78
N GLN A 248 -0.22 -4.43 14.56
CA GLN A 248 1.19 -4.83 14.59
C GLN A 248 1.68 -5.37 13.24
N GLY A 249 0.81 -6.03 12.48
CA GLY A 249 1.09 -6.62 11.18
C GLY A 249 0.56 -5.83 9.98
N GLY A 250 0.09 -4.60 10.18
CA GLY A 250 -0.38 -3.76 9.07
C GLY A 250 -1.36 -2.66 9.46
N VAL A 251 -2.30 -2.35 8.57
CA VAL A 251 -3.29 -1.28 8.73
C VAL A 251 -4.59 -1.67 8.05
N ILE A 252 -5.72 -1.18 8.58
CA ILE A 252 -6.97 -1.14 7.84
C ILE A 252 -7.34 0.33 7.64
N TYR A 253 -7.55 0.71 6.38
CA TYR A 253 -8.11 2.01 6.01
C TYR A 253 -9.60 1.85 5.73
N TYR A 254 -10.37 2.89 6.01
CA TYR A 254 -11.76 3.00 5.63
C TYR A 254 -12.02 4.30 4.88
N THR A 255 -12.78 4.20 3.79
CA THR A 255 -13.43 5.33 3.12
C THR A 255 -14.88 4.97 2.82
N ALA A 256 -15.74 5.96 2.64
CA ALA A 256 -17.12 5.72 2.23
C ALA A 256 -17.22 5.03 0.85
N SER A 257 -16.26 5.32 -0.05
CA SER A 257 -16.27 4.80 -1.43
C SER A 257 -15.82 3.35 -1.56
N TYR A 258 -14.87 2.90 -0.75
CA TYR A 258 -14.26 1.55 -0.88
C TYR A 258 -14.47 0.64 0.33
N GLY A 259 -15.10 1.15 1.39
CA GLY A 259 -15.24 0.42 2.64
C GLY A 259 -13.90 0.21 3.35
N ALA A 260 -13.83 -0.81 4.20
CA ALA A 260 -12.66 -1.13 5.00
C ALA A 260 -11.72 -2.10 4.27
N VAL A 261 -10.51 -1.63 3.96
CA VAL A 261 -9.50 -2.34 3.17
C VAL A 261 -8.25 -2.58 4.01
N ALA A 262 -7.83 -3.84 4.09
CA ALA A 262 -6.69 -4.29 4.88
C ALA A 262 -5.41 -4.34 4.06
N MET A 263 -4.31 -4.00 4.72
CA MET A 263 -2.98 -3.95 4.12
C MET A 263 -1.96 -4.51 5.10
N THR A 264 -1.07 -5.38 4.63
CA THR A 264 0.03 -5.89 5.45
C THR A 264 1.04 -4.80 5.74
N GLU A 265 1.87 -4.99 6.77
CA GLU A 265 2.94 -4.05 7.10
C GLU A 265 3.93 -3.86 5.94
N PHE A 266 4.19 -4.92 5.17
CA PHE A 266 5.03 -4.87 3.98
C PHE A 266 4.45 -3.92 2.91
N VAL A 267 3.17 -4.10 2.54
CA VAL A 267 2.53 -3.23 1.54
C VAL A 267 2.37 -1.80 2.08
N ARG A 268 2.09 -1.66 3.38
CA ARG A 268 2.02 -0.35 4.06
C ARG A 268 3.33 0.41 3.99
N GLY A 269 4.47 -0.28 4.15
CA GLY A 269 5.79 0.32 4.00
C GLY A 269 6.00 0.92 2.60
N ILE A 270 5.66 0.17 1.55
CA ILE A 270 5.76 0.63 0.16
C ILE A 270 4.77 1.77 -0.11
N TYR A 271 3.53 1.64 0.37
CA TYR A 271 2.50 2.66 0.24
C TYR A 271 2.91 3.98 0.92
N ALA A 272 3.52 3.92 2.10
CA ALA A 272 4.04 5.08 2.83
C ALA A 272 5.21 5.74 2.09
N GLN A 273 6.14 4.96 1.52
CA GLN A 273 7.23 5.49 0.67
C GLN A 273 6.70 6.23 -0.57
N ASN A 274 5.52 5.83 -1.05
CA ASN A 274 4.83 6.50 -2.15
C ASN A 274 3.96 7.67 -1.69
N GLY A 275 4.01 8.10 -0.42
CA GLY A 275 3.28 9.26 0.11
C GLY A 275 1.97 8.94 0.84
N GLY A 276 1.60 7.66 0.98
CA GLY A 276 0.40 7.24 1.71
C GLY A 276 -0.90 7.87 1.17
N PRO A 277 -1.96 7.97 1.99
CA PRO A 277 -3.27 8.45 1.49
C PRO A 277 -3.31 9.93 1.10
N LEU A 278 -2.51 10.79 1.73
CA LEU A 278 -2.55 12.24 1.50
C LEU A 278 -1.58 12.73 0.42
N GLY A 279 -0.46 12.02 0.21
CA GLY A 279 0.62 12.46 -0.65
C GLY A 279 0.91 11.53 -1.82
N SER A 280 0.18 10.41 -1.97
CA SER A 280 0.49 9.44 -3.02
C SER A 280 -0.27 9.69 -4.32
N ARG A 281 0.41 9.33 -5.41
CA ARG A 281 -0.23 9.10 -6.73
C ARG A 281 -1.19 7.89 -6.72
N LEU A 282 -1.25 7.15 -5.62
CA LEU A 282 -2.07 5.95 -5.47
C LEU A 282 -3.46 6.28 -4.91
N GLY A 283 -3.59 7.26 -4.02
CA GLY A 283 -4.85 7.50 -3.29
C GLY A 283 -5.16 6.35 -2.31
N TYR A 284 -6.42 6.15 -1.96
CA TYR A 284 -6.84 5.07 -1.06
C TYR A 284 -6.79 3.68 -1.69
N ALA A 285 -6.57 2.66 -0.88
CA ALA A 285 -6.69 1.27 -1.32
C ALA A 285 -8.17 0.97 -1.65
N THR A 286 -8.40 0.33 -2.80
CA THR A 286 -9.75 0.02 -3.30
C THR A 286 -10.13 -1.44 -3.05
N ALA A 287 -9.16 -2.31 -2.83
CA ALA A 287 -9.36 -3.70 -2.48
C ALA A 287 -8.20 -4.23 -1.61
N ASP A 288 -8.47 -5.33 -0.90
CA ASP A 288 -7.43 -6.06 -0.19
C ASP A 288 -6.39 -6.63 -1.18
N LYS A 289 -5.21 -6.97 -0.65
CA LYS A 289 -4.24 -7.78 -1.40
C LYS A 289 -4.87 -9.12 -1.79
N VAL A 290 -4.96 -9.40 -3.09
CA VAL A 290 -5.49 -10.65 -3.64
C VAL A 290 -4.42 -11.42 -4.42
N ALA A 291 -4.44 -12.75 -4.31
CA ALA A 291 -3.65 -13.61 -5.17
C ALA A 291 -4.13 -13.50 -6.62
N SER A 292 -3.21 -13.63 -7.58
CA SER A 292 -3.50 -13.56 -9.01
C SER A 292 -2.60 -14.52 -9.81
N VAL A 293 -2.60 -14.40 -11.13
CA VAL A 293 -1.91 -15.31 -12.06
C VAL A 293 -0.40 -15.35 -11.82
N GLY A 294 0.26 -16.45 -12.25
CA GLY A 294 1.71 -16.59 -12.11
C GLY A 294 2.21 -16.62 -10.66
N GLY A 295 1.37 -17.03 -9.72
CA GLY A 295 1.70 -17.06 -8.28
C GLY A 295 1.89 -15.68 -7.67
N GLY A 296 1.43 -14.62 -8.35
CA GLY A 296 1.56 -13.25 -7.90
C GLY A 296 0.41 -12.75 -7.06
N TRP A 297 0.47 -11.48 -6.71
CA TRP A 297 -0.60 -10.77 -6.02
C TRP A 297 -0.70 -9.33 -6.48
N VAL A 298 -1.88 -8.74 -6.26
CA VAL A 298 -2.16 -7.33 -6.57
C VAL A 298 -2.94 -6.71 -5.41
N GLN A 299 -2.55 -5.51 -5.00
CA GLN A 299 -3.37 -4.63 -4.18
C GLN A 299 -3.62 -3.34 -4.97
N THR A 300 -4.90 -3.04 -5.21
CA THR A 300 -5.31 -1.89 -6.03
C THR A 300 -5.63 -0.67 -5.19
N PHE A 301 -5.41 0.48 -5.79
CA PHE A 301 -5.61 1.82 -5.25
C PHE A 301 -6.35 2.68 -6.28
N GLU A 302 -6.85 3.85 -5.89
CA GLU A 302 -7.60 4.76 -6.77
C GLU A 302 -6.83 5.09 -8.06
N GLY A 303 -5.54 5.40 -7.92
CA GLY A 303 -4.64 5.83 -8.99
C GLY A 303 -3.54 4.83 -9.34
N GLY A 304 -3.61 3.59 -8.85
CA GLY A 304 -2.55 2.62 -9.09
C GLY A 304 -2.71 1.25 -8.46
N ALA A 305 -1.62 0.50 -8.47
CA ALA A 305 -1.51 -0.80 -7.83
C ALA A 305 -0.09 -1.05 -7.30
N ILE A 306 -0.02 -1.85 -6.24
CA ILE A 306 1.22 -2.48 -5.78
C ILE A 306 1.07 -3.98 -6.02
N CYS A 307 2.06 -4.59 -6.69
CA CYS A 307 1.96 -5.98 -7.12
C CYS A 307 3.32 -6.64 -7.36
N ASP A 308 3.34 -7.97 -7.34
CA ASP A 308 4.44 -8.80 -7.85
C ASP A 308 3.95 -10.18 -8.32
N SER A 309 4.90 -10.96 -8.83
CA SER A 309 4.77 -12.37 -9.17
C SER A 309 5.98 -13.14 -8.64
N THR A 310 5.97 -14.47 -8.77
CA THR A 310 7.15 -15.31 -8.44
C THR A 310 8.40 -14.98 -9.26
N SER A 311 8.24 -14.25 -10.37
CA SER A 311 9.32 -13.88 -11.29
C SER A 311 9.67 -12.38 -11.28
N THR A 312 9.02 -11.57 -10.44
CA THR A 312 9.24 -10.12 -10.39
C THR A 312 9.38 -9.64 -8.95
N ALA A 313 10.12 -8.55 -8.74
CA ALA A 313 10.10 -7.85 -7.47
C ALA A 313 8.77 -7.07 -7.29
N THR A 314 8.43 -6.68 -6.06
CA THR A 314 7.30 -5.80 -5.79
C THR A 314 7.47 -4.44 -6.43
N GLN A 315 6.54 -4.08 -7.31
CA GLN A 315 6.53 -2.80 -8.01
C GLN A 315 5.25 -2.04 -7.75
N THR A 316 5.36 -0.72 -7.89
CA THR A 316 4.22 0.19 -7.87
C THR A 316 3.98 0.71 -9.28
N VAL A 317 2.72 0.65 -9.74
CA VAL A 317 2.27 1.20 -11.02
C VAL A 317 1.22 2.27 -10.72
N TRP A 318 1.43 3.50 -11.17
CA TRP A 318 0.57 4.65 -10.86
C TRP A 318 0.53 5.65 -12.02
N GLY A 319 -0.43 6.58 -12.00
CA GLY A 319 -0.56 7.64 -13.02
C GLY A 319 -0.91 7.09 -14.40
N TYR A 320 -0.41 7.70 -15.48
CA TYR A 320 -0.71 7.26 -16.85
C TYR A 320 -0.34 5.79 -17.13
N ARG A 321 0.72 5.27 -16.49
CA ARG A 321 1.11 3.86 -16.56
C ARG A 321 0.02 2.95 -16.01
N TRP A 322 -0.57 3.35 -14.89
CA TRP A 322 -1.69 2.63 -14.31
C TRP A 322 -2.90 2.68 -15.24
N THR A 323 -3.25 3.85 -15.77
CA THR A 323 -4.37 4.02 -16.71
C THR A 323 -4.23 3.06 -17.89
N VAL A 324 -3.06 3.05 -18.54
CA VAL A 324 -2.78 2.22 -19.71
C VAL A 324 -2.69 0.74 -19.36
N TRP A 325 -1.97 0.37 -18.29
CA TRP A 325 -1.87 -1.02 -17.86
C TRP A 325 -3.23 -1.59 -17.46
N ASN A 326 -4.06 -0.79 -16.78
CA ASN A 326 -5.42 -1.17 -16.39
C ASN A 326 -6.33 -1.39 -17.61
N ALA A 327 -6.28 -0.50 -18.60
CA ALA A 327 -7.02 -0.67 -19.86
C ALA A 327 -6.59 -1.90 -20.65
N ASN A 328 -5.33 -2.34 -20.50
CA ASN A 328 -4.77 -3.50 -21.18
C ASN A 328 -4.87 -4.82 -20.38
N GLY A 329 -5.74 -4.88 -19.36
CA GLY A 329 -5.99 -6.12 -18.60
C GLY A 329 -5.00 -6.42 -17.47
N ARG A 330 -4.15 -5.45 -17.11
CA ARG A 330 -3.17 -5.53 -16.02
C ARG A 330 -2.28 -6.78 -16.10
N GLU A 331 -2.12 -7.48 -14.99
CA GLU A 331 -1.26 -8.65 -14.84
C GLU A 331 -1.74 -9.86 -15.66
N ARG A 332 -3.03 -9.87 -16.03
CA ARG A 332 -3.64 -10.88 -16.91
C ARG A 332 -3.56 -10.49 -18.38
N GLY A 333 -3.12 -9.27 -18.66
CA GLY A 333 -3.08 -8.66 -19.98
C GLY A 333 -1.83 -8.98 -20.80
N ILE A 334 -1.71 -8.26 -21.93
CA ILE A 334 -0.60 -8.42 -22.88
C ILE A 334 0.77 -8.07 -22.31
N LEU A 335 0.82 -7.27 -21.23
CA LEU A 335 2.06 -6.82 -20.60
C LEU A 335 2.53 -7.75 -19.46
N GLY A 336 1.59 -8.39 -18.74
CA GLY A 336 1.89 -9.11 -17.50
C GLY A 336 2.24 -8.17 -16.34
N TYR A 337 3.01 -8.68 -15.38
CA TYR A 337 3.46 -7.90 -14.21
C TYR A 337 4.57 -6.91 -14.55
N PRO A 338 4.65 -5.76 -13.84
CA PRO A 338 5.80 -4.87 -13.90
C PRO A 338 7.09 -5.57 -13.42
N THR A 339 8.18 -5.39 -14.15
CA THR A 339 9.51 -5.97 -13.84
C THR A 339 10.46 -4.96 -13.23
N GLY A 340 10.15 -3.66 -13.33
CA GLY A 340 10.95 -2.59 -12.77
C GLY A 340 10.13 -1.35 -12.40
N PRO A 341 10.74 -0.38 -11.71
CA PRO A 341 10.09 0.86 -11.33
C PRO A 341 9.91 1.78 -12.54
N TYR A 342 9.24 2.90 -12.31
CA TYR A 342 9.31 4.05 -13.21
C TYR A 342 10.78 4.46 -13.42
N THR A 343 11.19 4.56 -14.68
CA THR A 343 12.54 4.96 -15.06
C THR A 343 12.47 6.20 -15.95
N THR A 344 13.19 7.26 -15.58
CA THR A 344 13.46 8.39 -16.48
C THR A 344 14.40 7.93 -17.59
N GLY A 345 13.98 8.07 -18.84
CA GLY A 345 14.74 7.67 -20.01
C GLY A 345 15.42 8.84 -20.72
N ALA A 346 15.88 8.59 -21.94
CA ALA A 346 16.49 9.61 -22.79
C ALA A 346 15.48 10.71 -23.19
N GLN A 347 15.99 11.87 -23.59
CA GLN A 347 15.23 12.98 -24.21
C GLN A 347 14.03 13.46 -23.36
N GLY A 348 14.13 13.37 -22.03
CA GLY A 348 13.07 13.76 -21.10
C GLY A 348 11.87 12.81 -21.06
N GLY A 349 11.95 11.65 -21.72
CA GLY A 349 10.93 10.62 -21.64
C GLY A 349 11.07 9.71 -20.43
N TRP A 350 10.20 8.73 -20.35
CA TRP A 350 10.17 7.72 -19.30
C TRP A 350 9.64 6.40 -19.81
N TYR A 351 9.98 5.32 -19.12
CA TYR A 351 9.37 4.02 -19.34
C TYR A 351 9.20 3.26 -18.03
N GLN A 352 8.30 2.28 -18.04
CA GLN A 352 8.21 1.23 -17.05
C GLN A 352 8.16 -0.11 -17.77
N LEU A 353 9.01 -1.05 -17.33
CA LEU A 353 9.12 -2.36 -17.92
C LEU A 353 8.14 -3.34 -17.28
N PHE A 354 7.64 -4.26 -18.11
CA PHE A 354 6.75 -5.35 -17.76
C PHE A 354 7.31 -6.67 -18.34
N GLN A 355 6.77 -7.79 -17.89
CA GLN A 355 7.25 -9.13 -18.29
C GLN A 355 7.27 -9.33 -19.81
N LYS A 356 6.29 -8.77 -20.52
CA LYS A 356 6.08 -8.97 -21.97
C LYS A 356 6.07 -7.68 -22.77
N GLY A 357 6.52 -6.58 -22.17
CA GLY A 357 6.44 -5.28 -22.82
C GLY A 357 6.97 -4.13 -21.98
N ALA A 358 6.69 -2.92 -22.44
CA ALA A 358 6.93 -1.68 -21.74
C ALA A 358 5.78 -0.72 -21.98
N ILE A 359 5.58 0.18 -21.01
CA ILE A 359 4.81 1.41 -21.21
C ILE A 359 5.82 2.54 -21.23
N ALA A 360 5.81 3.37 -22.26
CA ALA A 360 6.79 4.43 -22.46
C ALA A 360 6.15 5.70 -23.01
N ASP A 361 6.78 6.83 -22.74
CA ASP A 361 6.35 8.14 -23.19
C ASP A 361 7.53 9.12 -23.26
N ALA A 362 7.41 10.17 -24.04
CA ALA A 362 8.34 11.27 -24.20
C ALA A 362 7.58 12.57 -24.51
N PRO A 363 8.19 13.76 -24.32
CA PRO A 363 7.52 15.04 -24.56
C PRO A 363 6.92 15.20 -25.96
N SER A 364 7.47 14.52 -26.97
CA SER A 364 6.98 14.54 -28.35
C SER A 364 6.04 13.38 -28.70
N THR A 365 5.67 12.55 -27.73
CA THR A 365 4.82 11.36 -27.94
C THR A 365 3.64 11.37 -26.97
N THR A 366 2.87 10.29 -26.97
CA THR A 366 1.87 10.01 -25.95
C THR A 366 2.27 8.71 -25.23
N THR A 367 1.66 8.43 -24.07
CA THR A 367 1.95 7.19 -23.35
C THR A 367 1.50 5.98 -24.18
N GLN A 368 2.46 5.18 -24.65
CA GLN A 368 2.23 4.03 -25.52
C GLN A 368 2.66 2.71 -24.90
N VAL A 369 1.97 1.65 -25.31
CA VAL A 369 2.35 0.26 -25.03
C VAL A 369 3.23 -0.26 -26.16
N VAL A 370 4.37 -0.83 -25.81
CA VAL A 370 5.18 -1.64 -26.72
C VAL A 370 5.16 -3.06 -26.15
N SER A 371 4.62 -4.03 -26.89
CA SER A 371 4.43 -5.40 -26.37
C SER A 371 4.83 -6.46 -27.39
N GLY A 372 4.97 -7.71 -26.93
CA GLY A 372 5.23 -8.85 -27.80
C GLY A 372 6.51 -8.68 -28.64
N ALA A 373 6.43 -9.05 -29.92
CA ALA A 373 7.58 -8.99 -30.83
C ALA A 373 8.10 -7.57 -31.07
N SER A 374 7.23 -6.54 -31.07
CA SER A 374 7.64 -5.13 -31.13
C SER A 374 8.55 -4.78 -29.95
N TYR A 375 8.16 -5.18 -28.74
CA TYR A 375 8.95 -4.94 -27.53
C TYR A 375 10.30 -5.64 -27.58
N TRP A 376 10.35 -6.92 -27.97
CA TRP A 376 11.62 -7.65 -28.01
C TRP A 376 12.61 -7.05 -29.00
N LYS A 377 12.13 -6.59 -30.17
CA LYS A 377 12.98 -5.89 -31.15
C LYS A 377 13.42 -4.52 -30.63
N TRP A 378 12.51 -3.72 -30.06
CA TRP A 378 12.85 -2.42 -29.47
C TRP A 378 13.85 -2.57 -28.31
N ASN A 379 13.68 -3.61 -27.50
CA ASN A 379 14.55 -3.96 -26.39
C ASN A 379 15.97 -4.32 -26.85
N LEU A 380 16.08 -5.13 -27.89
CA LEU A 380 17.36 -5.49 -28.52
C LEU A 380 18.08 -4.26 -29.08
N LEU A 381 17.32 -3.29 -29.59
CA LEU A 381 17.84 -2.03 -30.12
C LEU A 381 18.09 -0.96 -29.04
N SER A 382 18.19 -1.34 -27.76
CA SER A 382 18.44 -0.41 -26.65
C SER A 382 17.34 0.63 -26.38
N ARG A 383 16.09 0.32 -26.78
CA ARG A 383 14.86 1.06 -26.43
C ARG A 383 14.93 2.56 -26.75
N ASP A 384 14.75 3.40 -25.73
CA ASP A 384 14.73 4.86 -25.78
C ASP A 384 16.08 5.47 -26.16
N ARG A 385 17.18 4.74 -25.96
CA ARG A 385 18.53 5.13 -26.39
C ARG A 385 18.91 4.55 -27.76
N GLY A 386 18.01 3.77 -28.33
CA GLY A 386 18.17 3.15 -29.63
C GLY A 386 17.93 4.09 -30.81
N PRO A 387 18.19 3.61 -32.04
CA PRO A 387 18.00 4.40 -33.25
C PRO A 387 16.55 4.82 -33.51
N LEU A 388 15.57 4.13 -32.91
CA LEU A 388 14.14 4.41 -33.12
C LEU A 388 13.57 5.47 -32.16
N GLY A 389 14.14 5.64 -30.97
CA GLY A 389 13.57 6.46 -29.91
C GLY A 389 12.29 5.86 -29.31
N TYR A 390 11.35 6.72 -28.92
CA TYR A 390 10.09 6.35 -28.27
C TYR A 390 8.98 5.99 -29.28
N PRO A 391 8.03 5.11 -28.91
CA PRO A 391 6.83 4.84 -29.70
C PRO A 391 5.95 6.10 -29.84
N THR A 392 5.46 6.35 -31.05
CA THR A 392 4.57 7.50 -31.35
C THR A 392 3.10 7.12 -31.41
N GLY A 393 2.79 5.82 -31.48
CA GLY A 393 1.43 5.31 -31.51
C GLY A 393 1.33 3.84 -31.12
N PRO A 394 0.09 3.31 -31.02
CA PRO A 394 -0.13 1.90 -30.73
C PRO A 394 0.32 1.04 -31.91
N GLN A 395 0.49 -0.25 -31.66
CA GLN A 395 0.65 -1.23 -32.73
C GLN A 395 -0.65 -1.33 -33.55
N GLN A 396 -0.52 -1.29 -34.87
CA GLN A 396 -1.62 -1.32 -35.83
C GLN A 396 -1.49 -2.57 -36.71
N ALA A 397 -2.61 -3.23 -36.99
CA ALA A 397 -2.65 -4.28 -38.01
C ALA A 397 -2.52 -3.65 -39.40
N VAL A 398 -1.68 -4.24 -40.25
CA VAL A 398 -1.49 -3.82 -41.65
C VAL A 398 -1.30 -5.06 -42.53
N SER A 399 -2.04 -5.16 -43.63
CA SER A 399 -2.05 -6.35 -44.49
C SER A 399 -2.22 -7.65 -43.67
N ASP A 400 -1.29 -8.59 -43.82
CA ASP A 400 -1.13 -9.87 -43.15
C ASP A 400 -0.19 -9.81 -41.93
N GLY A 401 0.07 -8.60 -41.43
CA GLY A 401 1.00 -8.33 -40.34
C GLY A 401 0.62 -7.12 -39.49
N TRP A 402 1.63 -6.46 -38.93
CA TRP A 402 1.45 -5.29 -38.06
C TRP A 402 2.63 -4.32 -38.17
N ILE A 403 2.38 -3.08 -37.77
CA ILE A 403 3.40 -2.02 -37.67
C ILE A 403 3.18 -1.21 -36.39
N GLN A 404 4.27 -0.79 -35.76
CA GLN A 404 4.25 0.19 -34.68
C GLN A 404 5.24 1.30 -35.01
N LEU A 405 4.78 2.54 -34.91
CA LEU A 405 5.57 3.72 -35.25
C LEU A 405 6.36 4.22 -34.04
N PHE A 406 7.56 4.72 -34.33
CA PHE A 406 8.49 5.31 -33.37
C PHE A 406 8.96 6.69 -33.89
N GLN A 407 9.59 7.50 -33.05
CA GLN A 407 10.06 8.84 -33.41
C GLN A 407 10.93 8.82 -34.68
N ASN A 408 11.81 7.84 -34.79
CA ASN A 408 12.81 7.74 -35.86
C ASN A 408 12.67 6.46 -36.68
N GLY A 409 11.44 6.05 -37.00
CA GLY A 409 11.17 4.91 -37.88
C GLY A 409 9.99 4.06 -37.43
N ALA A 410 10.02 2.78 -37.75
CA ALA A 410 8.99 1.83 -37.37
C ALA A 410 9.56 0.46 -37.01
N ILE A 411 8.79 -0.32 -36.26
CA ILE A 411 8.98 -1.78 -36.17
C ILE A 411 7.76 -2.42 -36.82
N THR A 412 7.99 -3.38 -37.72
CA THR A 412 6.92 -4.10 -38.39
C THR A 412 7.16 -5.60 -38.33
N GLY A 413 6.07 -6.36 -38.16
CA GLY A 413 6.06 -7.81 -38.24
C GLY A 413 5.21 -8.26 -39.41
N GLY A 414 5.83 -8.89 -40.41
CA GLY A 414 5.15 -9.65 -41.45
C GLY A 414 4.98 -11.13 -41.07
N PRO A 415 4.54 -11.99 -42.01
CA PRO A 415 4.29 -13.41 -41.73
C PRO A 415 5.52 -14.21 -41.28
N VAL A 416 6.74 -13.70 -41.55
CA VAL A 416 7.99 -14.43 -41.29
C VAL A 416 8.87 -13.74 -40.24
N LYS A 417 9.01 -12.42 -40.28
CA LYS A 417 9.98 -11.69 -39.45
C LYS A 417 9.40 -10.41 -38.88
N THR A 418 9.92 -10.05 -37.71
CA THR A 418 9.76 -8.73 -37.10
C THR A 418 11.07 -7.96 -37.27
N GLU A 419 11.04 -6.81 -37.93
CA GLU A 419 12.21 -5.98 -38.15
C GLU A 419 11.94 -4.50 -37.90
N ALA A 420 13.00 -3.80 -37.49
CA ALA A 420 13.01 -2.35 -37.42
C ALA A 420 13.38 -1.75 -38.78
N VAL A 421 12.71 -0.68 -39.15
CA VAL A 421 13.01 0.15 -40.31
C VAL A 421 13.34 1.55 -39.78
N PRO A 422 14.63 1.88 -39.58
CA PRO A 422 15.04 3.18 -39.04
C PRO A 422 14.78 4.33 -40.02
N ALA A 423 14.79 5.58 -39.54
CA ALA A 423 14.38 6.77 -40.29
C ALA A 423 14.96 6.89 -41.72
N PRO A 424 16.27 6.66 -41.98
CA PRO A 424 16.80 6.74 -43.33
C PRO A 424 16.11 5.77 -44.30
N MET A 425 15.81 4.55 -43.84
CA MET A 425 15.15 3.50 -44.63
C MET A 425 13.63 3.65 -44.66
N TYR A 426 13.07 4.19 -43.57
CA TYR A 426 11.63 4.28 -43.40
C TYR A 426 10.99 5.21 -44.43
N VAL A 427 11.58 6.38 -44.69
CA VAL A 427 11.00 7.34 -45.64
C VAL A 427 10.90 6.75 -47.06
N PRO A 428 11.97 6.23 -47.69
CA PRO A 428 11.87 5.59 -49.01
C PRO A 428 10.96 4.34 -49.02
N TRP A 429 10.89 3.60 -47.91
CA TRP A 429 9.97 2.46 -47.80
C TRP A 429 8.50 2.91 -47.78
N VAL A 430 8.18 4.03 -47.11
CA VAL A 430 6.86 4.66 -47.17
C VAL A 430 6.54 5.11 -48.59
N ASP A 431 7.47 5.80 -49.26
CA ASP A 431 7.29 6.27 -50.65
C ASP A 431 7.11 5.10 -51.62
N SER A 432 7.61 3.92 -51.26
CA SER A 432 7.46 2.68 -52.02
C SER A 432 6.15 1.92 -51.74
N GLY A 433 5.27 2.43 -50.86
CA GLY A 433 3.99 1.81 -50.49
C GLY A 433 4.06 0.85 -49.29
N ARG A 434 5.13 0.90 -48.50
CA ARG A 434 5.41 0.03 -47.34
C ARG A 434 5.24 -1.48 -47.65
N GLU A 435 4.64 -2.24 -46.74
CA GLU A 435 4.45 -3.69 -46.86
C GLU A 435 3.55 -4.11 -48.04
N SER A 436 2.60 -3.26 -48.44
CA SER A 436 1.76 -3.48 -49.62
C SER A 436 2.46 -3.09 -50.92
N GLY A 437 3.60 -2.41 -50.80
CA GLY A 437 4.34 -1.82 -51.90
C GLY A 437 5.27 -2.77 -52.64
N VAL A 438 6.02 -2.20 -53.57
CA VAL A 438 6.97 -2.90 -54.44
C VAL A 438 8.11 -3.60 -53.69
N LEU A 439 8.45 -3.14 -52.47
CA LEU A 439 9.49 -3.75 -51.64
C LEU A 439 8.93 -4.88 -50.74
N GLY A 440 7.71 -4.74 -50.22
CA GLY A 440 7.14 -5.68 -49.25
C GLY A 440 7.69 -5.48 -47.83
N TYR A 441 7.60 -6.50 -46.98
CA TYR A 441 8.14 -6.46 -45.62
C TYR A 441 9.68 -6.53 -45.61
N PRO A 442 10.34 -5.93 -44.59
CA PRO A 442 11.76 -6.13 -44.35
C PRO A 442 12.08 -7.59 -44.02
N THR A 443 13.18 -8.11 -44.57
CA THR A 443 13.67 -9.47 -44.37
C THR A 443 14.89 -9.54 -43.45
N GLY A 444 15.45 -8.39 -43.07
CA GLY A 444 16.55 -8.27 -42.13
C GLY A 444 16.68 -6.83 -41.58
N PRO A 445 17.56 -6.64 -40.59
CA PRO A 445 17.80 -5.32 -40.03
C PRO A 445 18.50 -4.41 -41.06
N SER A 446 18.33 -3.10 -40.88
CA SER A 446 19.25 -2.15 -41.50
C SER A 446 20.66 -2.37 -40.93
N HIS A 447 21.66 -2.37 -41.81
CA HIS A 447 23.06 -2.61 -41.46
C HIS A 447 23.98 -1.61 -42.15
N THR A 448 25.14 -1.42 -41.53
CA THR A 448 26.20 -0.58 -42.07
C THR A 448 26.95 -1.34 -43.14
N GLU A 449 27.17 -0.64 -44.25
CA GLU A 449 27.98 -1.07 -45.37
C GLU A 449 29.23 -0.18 -45.45
N PRO A 450 30.34 -0.62 -46.10
CA PRO A 450 31.59 0.14 -46.11
C PRO A 450 31.47 1.59 -46.57
N ARG A 451 30.49 1.87 -47.44
CA ARG A 451 30.26 3.20 -48.01
C ARG A 451 28.85 3.72 -47.74
N GLY A 452 28.10 3.15 -46.81
CA GLY A 452 26.76 3.64 -46.47
C GLY A 452 25.90 2.68 -45.66
N LEU A 453 24.63 2.55 -46.02
CA LEU A 453 23.65 1.73 -45.29
C LEU A 453 22.84 0.89 -46.26
N ALA A 454 22.43 -0.30 -45.83
CA ALA A 454 21.51 -1.13 -46.60
C ALA A 454 20.42 -1.74 -45.72
N GLN A 455 19.29 -2.07 -46.35
CA GLN A 455 18.26 -2.90 -45.75
C GLN A 455 17.52 -3.71 -46.82
N PHE A 456 17.28 -4.99 -46.53
CA PHE A 456 16.68 -5.93 -47.46
C PHE A 456 15.20 -6.14 -47.17
N PHE A 457 14.43 -6.30 -48.23
CA PHE A 457 12.99 -6.51 -48.23
C PHE A 457 12.62 -7.72 -49.09
N GLN A 458 11.38 -8.18 -49.01
CA GLN A 458 10.91 -9.40 -49.70
C GLN A 458 11.10 -9.35 -51.22
N ARG A 459 10.91 -8.17 -51.82
CA ARG A 459 10.90 -7.97 -53.28
C ARG A 459 11.89 -6.91 -53.75
N GLY A 460 12.75 -6.41 -52.87
CA GLY A 460 13.72 -5.39 -53.22
C GLY A 460 14.65 -5.04 -52.07
N GLU A 461 15.50 -4.04 -52.29
CA GLU A 461 16.48 -3.56 -51.31
C GLU A 461 16.54 -2.03 -51.33
N LEU A 462 16.86 -1.46 -50.17
CA LEU A 462 17.20 -0.04 -50.03
C LEU A 462 18.69 0.08 -49.75
N TRP A 463 19.37 0.94 -50.50
CA TRP A 463 20.81 1.18 -50.37
C TRP A 463 21.11 2.68 -50.36
N ALA A 464 21.84 3.14 -49.36
CA ALA A 464 22.28 4.52 -49.22
C ALA A 464 23.79 4.60 -49.49
N LEU A 465 24.21 5.56 -50.31
CA LEU A 465 25.62 5.94 -50.45
C LEU A 465 25.93 7.10 -49.49
N GLY A 466 26.88 6.90 -48.59
CA GLY A 466 27.21 7.80 -47.51
C GLY A 466 26.00 8.06 -46.60
N SER A 467 25.68 9.35 -46.40
CA SER A 467 24.47 9.82 -45.72
C SER A 467 23.35 10.22 -46.70
N GLY A 468 23.47 9.85 -47.98
CA GLY A 468 22.47 10.17 -48.99
C GLY A 468 21.14 9.44 -48.78
N THR A 469 20.11 9.87 -49.52
CA THR A 469 18.80 9.21 -49.52
C THR A 469 18.94 7.77 -50.03
N PRO A 470 18.47 6.75 -49.27
CA PRO A 470 18.49 5.38 -49.76
C PRO A 470 17.69 5.23 -51.04
N ARG A 471 18.25 4.50 -52.00
CA ARG A 471 17.65 4.20 -53.28
C ARG A 471 17.09 2.80 -53.31
N ARG A 472 15.90 2.68 -53.90
CA ARG A 472 15.18 1.42 -54.10
C ARG A 472 15.74 0.68 -55.31
N VAL A 473 16.14 -0.58 -55.09
CA VAL A 473 16.56 -1.50 -56.15
C VAL A 473 15.68 -2.74 -56.10
N HIS A 474 14.97 -3.07 -57.18
CA HIS A 474 14.01 -4.19 -57.21
C HIS A 474 13.90 -4.84 -58.59
N GLY A 475 13.18 -5.97 -58.67
CA GLY A 475 12.88 -6.65 -59.93
C GLY A 475 14.13 -7.14 -60.69
N ALA A 476 14.04 -7.18 -62.02
CA ALA A 476 15.10 -7.67 -62.90
C ALA A 476 16.41 -6.86 -62.77
N VAL A 477 16.32 -5.55 -62.48
CA VAL A 477 17.49 -4.70 -62.19
C VAL A 477 18.24 -5.18 -60.95
N LEU A 478 17.53 -5.53 -59.87
CA LEU A 478 18.15 -6.07 -58.65
C LEU A 478 18.85 -7.40 -58.93
N SER A 479 18.21 -8.28 -59.69
CA SER A 479 18.76 -9.58 -60.07
C SER A 479 20.06 -9.41 -60.86
N GLU A 480 20.09 -8.52 -61.85
CA GLU A 480 21.30 -8.25 -62.65
C GLU A 480 22.38 -7.54 -61.84
N TRP A 481 22.01 -6.53 -61.04
CA TRP A 481 22.99 -5.84 -60.19
C TRP A 481 23.70 -6.81 -59.23
N LYS A 482 22.95 -7.75 -58.63
CA LYS A 482 23.51 -8.80 -57.77
C LYS A 482 24.38 -9.80 -58.54
N SER A 483 24.00 -10.19 -59.78
CA SER A 483 24.81 -11.10 -60.60
C SER A 483 26.20 -10.52 -60.90
N GLN A 484 26.29 -9.19 -60.93
CA GLN A 484 27.52 -8.42 -61.19
C GLN A 484 28.27 -8.00 -59.92
N GLY A 485 27.94 -8.59 -58.76
CA GLY A 485 28.63 -8.36 -57.49
C GLY A 485 27.99 -7.29 -56.58
N GLY A 486 26.83 -6.74 -56.94
CA GLY A 486 26.10 -5.77 -56.12
C GLY A 486 26.91 -4.51 -55.80
N ALA A 487 26.83 -4.04 -54.55
CA ALA A 487 27.47 -2.79 -54.11
C ALA A 487 29.01 -2.82 -54.14
N THR A 488 29.63 -4.00 -54.16
CA THR A 488 31.08 -4.18 -54.31
C THR A 488 31.50 -4.50 -55.75
N GLY A 489 30.52 -4.68 -56.64
CA GLY A 489 30.72 -4.97 -58.06
C GLY A 489 30.98 -3.73 -58.91
N ARG A 490 31.08 -3.93 -60.22
CA ARG A 490 31.46 -2.86 -61.19
C ARG A 490 30.51 -1.66 -61.20
N TYR A 491 29.25 -1.86 -60.84
CA TYR A 491 28.24 -0.81 -60.84
C TYR A 491 28.28 0.04 -59.55
N GLY A 492 28.75 -0.51 -58.43
CA GLY A 492 28.75 0.19 -57.14
C GLY A 492 27.34 0.44 -56.59
N TYR A 493 27.18 1.53 -55.84
CA TYR A 493 25.93 1.86 -55.16
C TYR A 493 24.92 2.50 -56.12
N PRO A 494 23.61 2.32 -55.90
CA PRO A 494 22.57 2.99 -56.68
C PRO A 494 22.54 4.50 -56.38
N ILE A 495 22.36 5.30 -57.42
CA ILE A 495 22.21 6.76 -57.32
C ILE A 495 20.79 7.24 -57.62
N THR A 496 20.00 6.43 -58.32
CA THR A 496 18.56 6.64 -58.57
C THR A 496 17.73 5.45 -58.08
N ASP A 497 16.43 5.64 -57.92
CA ASP A 497 15.51 4.53 -57.68
C ASP A 497 15.28 3.74 -58.96
N THR A 498 15.03 2.44 -58.83
CA THR A 498 14.59 1.62 -59.96
C THR A 498 13.18 2.03 -60.39
N VAL A 499 13.07 2.57 -61.60
CA VAL A 499 11.83 3.05 -62.20
C VAL A 499 11.46 2.25 -63.46
N ALA A 500 10.18 2.26 -63.81
CA ALA A 500 9.74 1.69 -65.09
C ALA A 500 10.10 2.64 -66.24
N SER A 501 10.71 2.11 -67.30
CA SER A 501 11.07 2.87 -68.50
C SER A 501 11.08 1.95 -69.72
N GLY A 502 10.44 2.37 -70.83
CA GLY A 502 10.50 1.66 -72.11
C GLY A 502 9.97 0.21 -72.11
N GLY A 503 9.11 -0.15 -71.17
CA GLY A 503 8.59 -1.52 -71.02
C GLY A 503 9.39 -2.41 -70.05
N GLY A 504 10.49 -1.92 -69.51
CA GLY A 504 11.30 -2.62 -68.51
C GLY A 504 11.62 -1.77 -67.28
N LEU A 505 12.62 -2.21 -66.51
CA LEU A 505 13.09 -1.50 -65.32
C LEU A 505 14.47 -0.90 -65.58
N THR A 506 14.70 0.32 -65.09
CA THR A 506 15.99 1.00 -65.18
C THR A 506 16.42 1.58 -63.84
N CYS A 507 17.71 1.54 -63.55
CA CYS A 507 18.33 2.15 -62.38
C CYS A 507 19.77 2.58 -62.73
N THR A 508 20.16 3.76 -62.22
CA THR A 508 21.52 4.28 -62.39
C THR A 508 22.31 4.04 -61.11
N PHE A 509 23.56 3.62 -61.30
CA PHE A 509 24.55 3.36 -60.26
C PHE A 509 25.80 4.19 -60.53
N GLU A 510 26.72 4.26 -59.57
CA GLU A 510 27.99 5.00 -59.70
C GLU A 510 28.78 4.61 -60.96
N GLY A 511 28.80 3.32 -61.30
CA GLY A 511 29.54 2.75 -62.42
C GLY A 511 28.73 2.56 -63.71
N GLY A 512 27.49 3.02 -63.78
CA GLY A 512 26.67 2.95 -64.99
C GLY A 512 25.18 2.68 -64.75
N THR A 513 24.43 2.50 -65.83
CA THR A 513 22.98 2.22 -65.79
C THR A 513 22.69 0.77 -66.15
N ILE A 514 21.75 0.16 -65.43
CA ILE A 514 21.16 -1.14 -65.80
C ILE A 514 19.74 -0.85 -66.29
N SER A 515 19.41 -1.37 -67.47
CA SER A 515 18.06 -1.36 -68.05
C SER A 515 17.72 -2.77 -68.52
N THR A 516 16.48 -3.20 -68.31
CA THR A 516 16.00 -4.57 -68.57
C THR A 516 14.88 -4.61 -69.60
#